data_AF-A0AAV5TZR5-F1
#
_entry.id   AF-A0AAV5TZR5-F1
#
_cell.length_a   1.000
_cell.length_b   1.000
_cell.length_c   1.000
_cell.angle_alpha   90.00
_cell.angle_beta   90.00
_cell.angle_gamma   90.00
#
_symmetry.space_group_name_H-M   'P 1'
#
loop_
_entity.id
_entity.type
_entity.pdbx_description
1 polymer ?
#
loop_
_entity_poly.entity_id
_entity_poly.type
_entity_poly.pdbx_seq_one_letter_code
_entity_poly.pdbx_strand_id
1 'polypeptide(L)'
;SSHNNPSVSSLPRPQSPTTNNPWHSEVDNDQRYESVKRLVSAIFPHPNPAAVVDPTIKALIDYVYKIEKAMYENAASAEEYTHLIEVKHDKMQKEVNEKKEKRIRDAAAARAAMQ
;
A
#
# COMPACT_ATOMS: atom_id res chain seq x y z
N SER A 1 -25.49 -8.56 19.54
CA SER A 1 -24.89 -7.31 19.04
C SER A 1 -23.48 -7.59 18.56
N SER A 2 -23.29 -7.85 17.27
CA SER A 2 -21.96 -8.03 16.69
C SER A 2 -21.33 -6.66 16.44
N HIS A 3 -20.32 -6.34 17.23
CA HIS A 3 -19.51 -5.14 17.06
C HIS A 3 -18.63 -5.35 15.81
N ASN A 4 -19.05 -4.79 14.68
CA ASN A 4 -18.23 -4.64 13.47
C ASN A 4 -17.11 -3.64 13.75
N ASN A 5 -15.97 -4.16 14.18
CA ASN A 5 -14.72 -3.41 14.16
C ASN A 5 -14.21 -3.44 12.71
N PRO A 6 -14.05 -2.30 12.00
CA PRO A 6 -13.50 -2.30 10.65
C PRO A 6 -11.99 -2.51 10.74
N SER A 7 -11.59 -3.73 11.11
CA SER A 7 -10.22 -4.17 10.94
C SER A 7 -9.91 -4.16 9.44
N VAL A 8 -8.68 -3.80 9.12
CA VAL A 8 -8.03 -3.88 7.79
C VAL A 8 -8.18 -5.26 7.09
N SER A 9 -8.81 -6.24 7.74
CA SER A 9 -9.28 -7.53 7.22
C SER A 9 -10.40 -7.45 6.17
N SER A 10 -11.00 -6.27 5.93
CA SER A 10 -12.10 -6.06 4.97
C SER A 10 -11.64 -5.53 3.60
N LEU A 11 -10.33 -5.52 3.33
CA LEU A 11 -9.83 -5.10 2.03
C LEU A 11 -10.28 -6.07 0.92
N PRO A 12 -10.60 -5.58 -0.29
CA PRO A 12 -11.13 -6.42 -1.36
C PRO A 12 -10.14 -7.52 -1.75
N ARG A 13 -10.63 -8.67 -2.23
CA ARG A 13 -9.75 -9.75 -2.69
C ARG A 13 -8.88 -9.24 -3.85
N PRO A 14 -7.60 -9.61 -3.95
CA PRO A 14 -6.75 -9.26 -5.08
C PRO A 14 -7.41 -9.66 -6.40
N GLN A 15 -7.28 -8.78 -7.40
CA GLN A 15 -7.91 -9.00 -8.71
C GLN A 15 -7.25 -10.18 -9.41
N SER A 16 -8.06 -10.96 -10.13
CA SER A 16 -7.57 -12.05 -10.97
C SER A 16 -6.51 -11.54 -11.94
N PRO A 17 -5.38 -12.25 -12.08
CA PRO A 17 -4.36 -11.87 -13.04
C PRO A 17 -4.90 -12.05 -14.46
N THR A 18 -4.48 -11.16 -15.36
CA THR A 18 -4.83 -11.25 -16.79
C THR A 18 -3.87 -12.20 -17.51
N THR A 19 -2.66 -12.36 -16.98
CA THR A 19 -1.65 -13.28 -17.47
C THR A 19 -1.68 -14.58 -16.69
N ASN A 20 -1.31 -15.68 -17.36
CA ASN A 20 -1.20 -16.99 -16.73
C ASN A 20 0.27 -17.42 -16.75
N ASN A 21 1.05 -16.92 -15.80
CA ASN A 21 2.43 -17.35 -15.62
C ASN A 21 2.48 -18.64 -14.77
N PRO A 22 3.43 -19.56 -15.03
CA PRO A 22 3.54 -20.80 -14.26
C PRO A 22 3.75 -20.56 -12.76
N TRP A 23 4.51 -19.52 -12.41
CA TRP A 23 4.78 -19.13 -11.02
C TRP A 23 3.54 -18.56 -10.31
N HIS A 24 2.48 -18.18 -11.02
CA HIS A 24 1.23 -17.72 -10.40
C HIS A 24 0.60 -18.80 -9.51
N SER A 25 0.88 -20.08 -9.77
CA SER A 25 0.43 -21.19 -8.91
C SER A 25 1.21 -21.28 -7.59
N GLU A 26 2.40 -20.67 -7.52
CA GLU A 26 3.26 -20.64 -6.32
C GLU A 26 2.85 -19.51 -5.37
N VAL A 27 2.13 -18.50 -5.86
CA VAL A 27 1.71 -17.32 -5.10
C VAL A 27 0.19 -17.32 -4.95
N ASP A 28 -0.27 -17.59 -3.74
CA ASP A 28 -1.70 -17.65 -3.44
C ASP A 28 -2.33 -16.26 -3.23
N ASN A 29 -3.65 -16.20 -3.07
CA ASN A 29 -4.37 -14.95 -2.91
C ASN A 29 -4.07 -14.25 -1.58
N ASP A 30 -3.82 -15.00 -0.52
CA ASP A 30 -3.41 -14.47 0.79
C ASP A 30 -2.00 -13.87 0.69
N GLN A 31 -1.05 -14.53 0.01
CA GLN A 31 0.27 -13.94 -0.25
C GLN A 31 0.16 -12.58 -0.98
N ARG A 32 -0.67 -12.50 -2.02
CA ARG A 32 -0.95 -11.24 -2.74
C ARG A 32 -1.61 -10.19 -1.85
N TYR A 33 -2.52 -10.62 -0.98
CA TYR A 33 -3.17 -9.76 -0.01
C TYR A 33 -2.18 -9.18 1.01
N GLU A 34 -1.25 -9.99 1.52
CA GLU A 34 -0.16 -9.52 2.38
C GLU A 34 0.73 -8.50 1.67
N SER A 35 1.07 -8.72 0.39
CA SER A 35 1.83 -7.77 -0.42
C SER A 35 1.14 -6.39 -0.51
N VAL A 36 -0.17 -6.38 -0.76
CA VAL A 36 -0.95 -5.13 -0.78
C VAL A 36 -0.92 -4.44 0.58
N LYS A 37 -1.18 -5.17 1.67
CA LYS A 37 -1.13 -4.60 3.03
C LYS A 37 0.23 -4.00 3.34
N ARG A 38 1.31 -4.65 2.91
CA ARG A 38 2.66 -4.14 3.05
C ARG A 38 2.78 -2.82 2.34
N LEU A 39 2.50 -2.75 1.03
CA LEU A 39 2.54 -1.49 0.27
C LEU A 39 1.68 -0.37 0.87
N VAL A 40 0.48 -0.68 1.39
CA VAL A 40 -0.37 0.30 2.08
C VAL A 40 0.31 0.84 3.33
N SER A 41 0.98 -0.02 4.12
CA SER A 41 1.67 0.39 5.35
C SER A 41 2.83 1.35 5.10
N ALA A 42 3.48 1.29 3.94
CA ALA A 42 4.52 2.26 3.54
C ALA A 42 3.97 3.69 3.47
N ILE A 43 2.74 3.84 3.02
CA ILE A 43 2.12 5.16 2.85
C ILE A 43 1.42 5.59 4.14
N PHE A 44 0.68 4.65 4.74
CA PHE A 44 -0.09 4.85 5.94
C PHE A 44 0.32 3.79 6.98
N PRO A 45 1.37 4.04 7.77
CA PRO A 45 1.82 3.09 8.79
C PRO A 45 0.79 2.91 9.92
N HIS A 46 -0.11 3.88 10.09
CA HIS A 46 -1.23 3.81 11.03
C HIS A 46 -2.54 4.09 10.28
N PRO A 47 -3.09 3.10 9.54
CA PRO A 47 -4.40 3.25 8.92
C PRO A 47 -5.43 3.30 10.06
N ASN A 48 -5.98 4.48 10.33
CA ASN A 48 -7.06 4.63 11.29
C ASN A 48 -8.26 3.79 10.80
N PRO A 49 -8.81 2.86 11.60
CA PRO A 49 -9.98 2.07 11.22
C PRO A 49 -11.17 2.93 10.75
N ALA A 50 -11.34 4.12 11.36
CA ALA A 50 -12.36 5.08 10.95
C ALA A 50 -12.07 5.77 9.61
N ALA A 51 -10.82 5.74 9.14
CA ALA A 51 -10.43 6.28 7.85
C ALA A 51 -10.53 5.24 6.73
N VAL A 52 -10.65 3.93 7.04
CA VAL A 52 -10.84 2.87 6.03
C VAL A 52 -12.17 3.04 5.28
N VAL A 53 -13.15 3.70 5.90
CA VAL A 53 -14.43 4.06 5.24
C VAL A 53 -14.35 5.36 4.42
N ASP A 54 -13.23 6.07 4.46
CA ASP A 54 -13.05 7.32 3.70
C ASP A 54 -12.84 7.00 2.21
N PRO A 55 -13.54 7.68 1.29
CA PRO A 55 -13.38 7.48 -0.14
C PRO A 55 -11.95 7.72 -0.63
N THR A 56 -11.19 8.59 0.03
CA THR A 56 -9.78 8.87 -0.27
C THR A 56 -8.90 7.67 0.05
N ILE A 57 -9.12 7.03 1.20
CA ILE A 57 -8.40 5.81 1.57
C ILE A 57 -8.78 4.68 0.64
N LYS A 58 -10.07 4.55 0.27
CA LYS A 58 -10.51 3.56 -0.72
C LYS A 58 -9.84 3.77 -2.09
N ALA A 59 -9.72 5.01 -2.56
CA ALA A 59 -9.05 5.33 -3.81
C ALA A 59 -7.54 5.01 -3.76
N LEU A 60 -6.89 5.25 -2.62
CA LEU A 60 -5.50 4.86 -2.40
C LEU A 60 -5.34 3.34 -2.42
N ILE A 61 -6.19 2.62 -1.69
CA ILE A 61 -6.17 1.16 -1.66
C ILE A 61 -6.29 0.63 -3.10
N ASP A 62 -7.24 1.13 -3.88
CA ASP A 62 -7.42 0.76 -5.30
C ASP A 62 -6.15 1.03 -6.13
N TYR A 63 -5.47 2.15 -5.89
CA TYR A 63 -4.18 2.44 -6.52
C TYR A 63 -3.09 1.45 -6.11
N VAL A 64 -3.03 1.04 -4.84
CA VAL A 64 -2.07 0.02 -4.38
C VAL A 64 -2.38 -1.34 -5.01
N TYR A 65 -3.64 -1.75 -5.13
CA TYR A 65 -4.02 -2.98 -5.84
C TYR A 65 -3.56 -2.95 -7.31
N LYS A 66 -3.65 -1.80 -7.98
CA LYS A 66 -3.14 -1.66 -9.35
C LYS A 66 -1.62 -1.80 -9.42
N ILE A 67 -0.90 -1.25 -8.45
CA ILE A 67 0.56 -1.43 -8.35
C ILE A 67 0.91 -2.89 -8.13
N GLU A 68 0.29 -3.54 -7.15
CA GLU A 68 0.53 -4.96 -6.85
C GLU A 68 0.23 -5.82 -8.08
N LYS A 69 -0.93 -5.61 -8.73
CA LYS A 69 -1.31 -6.33 -9.94
C LYS A 69 -0.27 -6.11 -11.06
N ALA A 70 0.18 -4.88 -11.27
CA ALA A 70 1.20 -4.59 -12.26
C ALA A 70 2.53 -5.31 -11.94
N MET A 71 2.95 -5.34 -10.67
CA MET A 71 4.14 -6.10 -10.25
C MET A 71 3.94 -7.60 -10.47
N TYR A 72 2.76 -8.12 -10.12
CA TYR A 72 2.41 -9.52 -10.29
C TYR A 72 2.37 -9.92 -11.77
N GLU A 73 1.91 -9.06 -12.68
CA GLU A 73 1.87 -9.39 -14.11
C GLU A 73 3.23 -9.23 -14.81
N ASN A 74 4.11 -8.33 -14.32
CA ASN A 74 5.41 -8.05 -14.92
C ASN A 74 6.55 -8.92 -14.39
N ALA A 75 6.42 -9.51 -13.20
CA ALA A 75 7.47 -10.34 -12.62
C ALA A 75 7.65 -11.65 -13.41
N ALA A 76 8.90 -12.09 -13.56
CA ALA A 76 9.22 -13.36 -14.22
C ALA A 76 9.13 -14.56 -13.26
N SER A 77 9.17 -14.32 -11.94
CA SER A 77 9.11 -15.36 -10.90
C SER A 77 8.44 -14.86 -9.61
N ALA A 78 8.03 -15.81 -8.75
CA ALA A 78 7.47 -15.52 -7.43
C ALA A 78 8.46 -14.78 -6.50
N GLU A 79 9.74 -15.12 -6.60
CA GLU A 79 10.82 -14.47 -5.85
C GLU A 79 11.01 -13.02 -6.30
N GLU A 80 11.08 -12.79 -7.61
CA GLU A 80 11.19 -11.45 -8.18
C GLU A 80 9.97 -10.60 -7.81
N TYR A 81 8.76 -11.15 -7.90
CA TYR A 81 7.54 -10.47 -7.47
C TYR A 81 7.65 -10.01 -6.00
N THR A 82 8.06 -10.91 -5.10
CA THR A 82 8.17 -10.59 -3.67
C THR A 82 9.23 -9.51 -3.43
N HIS A 83 10.38 -9.61 -4.08
CA HIS A 83 11.44 -8.60 -3.98
C HIS A 83 10.99 -7.24 -4.52
N LEU A 84 10.30 -7.20 -5.66
CA LEU A 84 9.76 -5.98 -6.24
C LEU A 84 8.76 -5.30 -5.30
N ILE A 85 7.92 -6.06 -4.59
CA ILE A 85 6.99 -5.53 -3.58
C ILE A 85 7.76 -4.86 -2.43
N GLU A 86 8.83 -5.47 -1.92
CA GLU A 86 9.64 -4.90 -0.84
C GLU A 86 10.35 -3.62 -1.29
N VAL A 87 11.00 -3.63 -2.46
CA VAL A 87 11.65 -2.44 -3.02
C VAL A 87 10.63 -1.32 -3.23
N LYS A 88 9.43 -1.66 -3.69
CA LYS A 88 8.34 -0.71 -3.90
C LYS A 88 7.83 -0.13 -2.59
N HIS A 89 7.69 -0.97 -1.55
CA HIS A 89 7.32 -0.55 -0.20
C HIS A 89 8.32 0.47 0.35
N ASP A 90 9.60 0.14 0.34
CA ASP A 90 10.66 1.01 0.86
C ASP A 90 10.71 2.34 0.13
N LYS A 91 10.57 2.31 -1.21
CA LYS A 91 10.53 3.53 -2.03
C LYS A 91 9.35 4.42 -1.65
N MET A 92 8.16 3.85 -1.51
CA MET A 92 6.95 4.60 -1.14
C MET A 92 7.06 5.17 0.28
N GLN A 93 7.61 4.40 1.21
CA GLN A 93 7.84 4.84 2.59
C GLN A 93 8.81 6.03 2.66
N LYS A 94 9.88 5.97 1.87
CA LYS A 94 10.85 7.06 1.76
C LYS A 94 10.21 8.33 1.19
N GLU A 95 9.49 8.23 0.08
CA GLU A 95 8.83 9.39 -0.55
C GLU A 95 7.83 10.07 0.41
N VAL A 96 7.09 9.27 1.19
CA VAL A 96 6.13 9.78 2.17
C VAL A 96 6.83 10.47 3.35
N ASN A 97 7.95 9.92 3.83
CA ASN A 97 8.73 10.54 4.91
C ASN A 97 9.38 11.85 4.46
N GLU A 98 10.01 11.89 3.28
CA GLU A 98 10.61 13.10 2.73
C GLU A 98 9.57 14.23 2.57
N LYS A 99 8.35 13.89 2.12
CA LYS A 99 7.23 14.84 2.01
C LYS A 99 6.81 15.38 3.37
N LYS A 100 6.77 14.53 4.41
CA LYS A 100 6.44 14.93 5.79
C LYS A 100 7.50 15.88 6.36
N GLU A 101 8.78 15.55 6.22
CA GLU A 101 9.89 16.38 6.72
C GLU A 101 9.93 17.75 6.04
N LYS A 102 9.67 17.81 4.73
CA LYS A 102 9.57 19.08 4.02
C LYS A 102 8.43 19.95 4.60
N ARG A 103 7.24 19.38 4.80
CA ARG A 103 6.10 20.12 5.39
C ARG A 103 6.39 20.63 6.80
N ILE A 104 7.09 19.86 7.64
CA ILE A 104 7.47 20.29 8.99
C ILE A 104 8.46 21.45 8.92
N ARG A 105 9.47 21.38 8.04
CA ARG A 105 10.43 22.47 7.82
C ARG A 105 9.76 23.74 7.30
N ASP A 106 8.89 23.61 6.29
CA ASP A 106 8.17 24.75 5.71
C ASP A 106 7.24 25.40 6.74
N ALA A 107 6.53 24.60 7.56
CA ALA A 107 5.68 25.10 8.64
C ALA A 107 6.49 25.80 9.74
N ALA A 108 7.68 25.27 10.08
CA ALA A 108 8.58 25.90 11.06
C ALA A 108 9.12 27.23 10.53
N ALA A 109 9.51 27.31 9.25
CA ALA A 109 9.98 28.53 8.61
C ALA A 109 8.89 29.61 8.53
N ALA A 110 7.66 29.24 8.15
CA ALA A 110 6.53 30.16 8.12
C ALA A 110 6.18 30.72 9.51
N ARG A 111 6.33 29.91 10.56
CA ARG A 111 6.11 30.33 11.95
C ARG A 111 7.24 31.22 12.49
N ALA A 112 8.47 31.05 12.00
CA ALA A 112 9.59 31.92 12.34
C ALA A 112 9.49 33.30 11.66
N ALA A 113 8.97 33.36 10.43
CA ALA A 113 8.80 34.62 9.68
C ALA A 113 7.65 35.51 10.18
N MET A 114 6.78 35.00 11.06
CA MET A 114 5.69 35.76 11.71
C MET A 114 6.08 36.32 13.08
N GLN A 115 7.33 36.15 13.51
CA GLN A 115 7.91 36.76 14.73
C GLN A 115 8.89 37.85 14.32
#